data_AF-A0A7S2S128-F1
#
_entry.id   AF-A0A7S2S128-F1
#
_cell.length_a   1.000
_cell.length_b   1.000
_cell.length_c   1.000
_cell.angle_alpha   90.00
_cell.angle_beta   90.00
_cell.angle_gamma   90.00
#
_symmetry.space_group_name_H-M   'P 1'
#
loop_
_entity.id
_entity.type
_entity.pdbx_description
1 polymer ?
#
loop_
_entity_poly.entity_id
_entity_poly.type
_entity_poly.pdbx_seq_one_letter_code
_entity_poly.pdbx_strand_id
1 'polypeptide(L)'
;PKPFKDLVPSLTSILKQIIEHRLPSDFDYHRVPAPWMQLKIVRILAILGKNDANASNGMYEMLSECLKRADVGINAGYAIVYECVRTITEIYPNPTLLDSAADAISRFISSRSHNLKYMGITGLAGIVESHPACSAAHQVA
;
A
#
# COMPACT_ATOMS: atom_id res chain seq x y z
N PRO A 1 -3.51 14.13 -14.80
CA PRO A 1 -3.55 14.19 -13.32
C PRO A 1 -3.20 15.55 -12.69
N LYS A 2 -2.47 16.47 -13.37
CA LYS A 2 -2.11 17.79 -12.80
C LYS A 2 -3.26 18.56 -12.10
N PRO A 3 -4.50 18.63 -12.64
CA PRO A 3 -5.57 19.41 -12.01
C PRO A 3 -6.23 18.72 -10.81
N PHE A 4 -5.79 17.53 -10.40
CA PHE A 4 -6.41 16.75 -9.32
C PHE A 4 -5.45 16.46 -8.16
N LYS A 5 -4.23 17.02 -8.18
CA LYS A 5 -3.21 16.76 -7.16
C LYS A 5 -3.52 17.44 -5.82
N ASP A 6 -4.30 18.50 -5.87
CA ASP A 6 -4.91 19.18 -4.72
C ASP A 6 -5.90 18.30 -3.94
N LEU A 7 -6.34 17.18 -4.51
CA LEU A 7 -7.19 16.21 -3.82
C LEU A 7 -6.42 15.28 -2.88
N VAL A 8 -5.08 15.23 -2.94
CA VAL A 8 -4.27 14.33 -2.10
C VAL A 8 -4.59 14.49 -0.60
N PRO A 9 -4.62 15.71 -0.01
CA PRO A 9 -4.97 15.90 1.39
C PRO A 9 -6.40 15.45 1.74
N SER A 10 -7.35 15.65 0.84
CA SER A 10 -8.74 15.22 1.05
C SER A 10 -8.85 13.70 1.03
N LEU A 11 -8.17 13.04 0.08
CA LEU A 11 -8.15 11.58 -0.04
C LEU A 11 -7.45 10.92 1.15
N THR A 12 -6.33 11.48 1.62
CA THR A 12 -5.64 10.96 2.82
C THR A 12 -6.48 11.17 4.08
N SER A 13 -7.20 12.29 4.19
CA SER A 13 -8.16 12.52 5.28
C SER A 13 -9.30 11.50 5.27
N ILE A 14 -9.91 11.23 4.10
CA ILE A 14 -10.97 10.22 3.97
C ILE A 14 -10.45 8.83 4.32
N LEU A 15 -9.27 8.47 3.81
CA LEU A 15 -8.64 7.18 4.10
C LEU A 15 -8.37 7.02 5.60
N LYS A 16 -7.90 8.06 6.28
CA LYS A 16 -7.71 8.09 7.73
C LYS A 16 -9.02 7.84 8.47
N GLN A 17 -10.09 8.52 8.09
CA GLN A 17 -11.41 8.32 8.72
C GLN A 17 -11.92 6.89 8.55
N ILE A 18 -11.71 6.27 7.39
CA ILE A 18 -12.06 4.87 7.15
C ILE A 18 -11.28 3.96 8.09
N ILE A 19 -9.95 4.12 8.13
CA ILE A 19 -9.05 3.27 8.90
C ILE A 19 -9.26 3.42 10.43
N GLU A 20 -9.73 4.58 10.87
CA GLU A 20 -10.12 4.84 12.27
C GLU A 20 -11.55 4.38 12.60
N HIS A 21 -12.22 3.61 11.73
CA HIS A 21 -13.60 3.12 11.92
C HIS A 21 -14.62 4.25 12.17
N ARG A 22 -14.45 5.41 11.52
CA ARG A 22 -15.42 6.52 11.63
C ARG A 22 -16.63 6.38 10.70
N LEU A 23 -16.64 5.37 9.83
CA LEU A 23 -17.79 5.04 8.99
C LEU A 23 -18.77 4.11 9.73
N PRO A 24 -20.06 4.08 9.33
CA PRO A 24 -21.01 3.09 9.83
C PRO A 24 -20.51 1.66 9.65
N SER A 25 -20.80 0.79 10.62
CA SER A 25 -20.39 -0.62 10.60
C SER A 25 -20.95 -1.42 9.42
N ASP A 26 -21.97 -0.91 8.72
CA ASP A 26 -22.51 -1.52 7.50
C ASP A 26 -21.48 -1.58 6.37
N PHE A 27 -20.42 -0.77 6.46
CA PHE A 27 -19.29 -0.79 5.52
C PHE A 27 -18.16 -1.73 5.96
N ASP A 28 -18.23 -2.32 7.16
CA ASP A 28 -17.20 -3.23 7.65
C ASP A 28 -17.35 -4.59 6.97
N TYR A 29 -16.22 -5.14 6.53
CA TYR A 29 -16.13 -6.49 5.99
C TYR A 29 -15.17 -7.31 6.83
N HIS A 30 -15.69 -8.26 7.60
CA HIS A 30 -14.90 -9.08 8.53
C HIS A 30 -13.95 -8.24 9.41
N ARG A 31 -14.47 -7.16 10.00
CA ARG A 31 -13.73 -6.22 10.87
C ARG A 31 -12.68 -5.36 10.17
N VAL A 32 -12.63 -5.38 8.84
CA VAL A 32 -11.86 -4.41 8.04
C VAL A 32 -12.80 -3.32 7.57
N PRO A 33 -12.53 -2.03 7.86
CA PRO A 33 -13.45 -0.96 7.53
C PRO A 33 -13.39 -0.63 6.05
N ALA A 34 -14.50 -0.76 5.33
CA ALA A 34 -14.65 -0.39 3.92
C ALA A 34 -13.46 -0.76 3.01
N PRO A 35 -13.03 -2.03 2.94
CA PRO A 35 -11.78 -2.41 2.29
C PRO A 35 -11.69 -2.00 0.82
N TRP A 36 -12.81 -2.07 0.09
CA TRP A 36 -12.83 -1.66 -1.33
C TRP A 36 -12.68 -0.15 -1.51
N MET A 37 -13.13 0.67 -0.56
CA MET A 37 -12.89 2.11 -0.60
C MET A 37 -11.43 2.42 -0.32
N GLN A 38 -10.81 1.73 0.66
CA GLN A 38 -9.37 1.85 0.92
C GLN A 38 -8.56 1.52 -0.34
N LEU A 39 -8.83 0.39 -0.99
CA LEU A 39 -8.17 -0.02 -2.23
C LEU A 39 -8.28 1.03 -3.34
N LYS A 40 -9.49 1.58 -3.55
CA LYS A 40 -9.71 2.60 -4.58
C LYS A 40 -8.96 3.89 -4.28
N ILE A 41 -8.98 4.34 -3.02
CA ILE A 41 -8.28 5.58 -2.62
C ILE A 41 -6.77 5.40 -2.78
N VAL A 42 -6.21 4.30 -2.28
CA VAL A 42 -4.78 3.99 -2.40
C VAL A 42 -4.34 3.94 -3.86
N ARG A 43 -5.13 3.32 -4.75
CA ARG A 43 -4.87 3.32 -6.20
C ARG A 43 -4.90 4.72 -6.83
N ILE A 44 -5.84 5.57 -6.42
CA ILE A 44 -5.89 6.96 -6.89
C ILE A 44 -4.66 7.72 -6.41
N LEU A 45 -4.24 7.52 -5.16
CA LEU A 45 -3.03 8.14 -4.60
C LEU A 45 -1.77 7.74 -5.40
N ALA A 46 -1.64 6.48 -5.82
CA ALA A 46 -0.55 6.05 -6.71
C ALA A 46 -0.47 6.90 -7.99
N ILE A 47 -1.62 7.08 -8.65
CA ILE A 47 -1.72 7.87 -9.90
C ILE A 47 -1.39 9.35 -9.67
N LEU A 48 -1.78 9.91 -8.51
CA LEU A 48 -1.56 11.32 -8.19
C LEU A 48 -0.11 11.61 -7.75
N GLY A 49 0.51 10.69 -7.02
CA GLY A 49 1.90 10.80 -6.53
C GLY A 49 2.95 10.49 -7.58
N LYS A 50 2.61 9.69 -8.60
CA LYS A 50 3.56 9.32 -9.67
C LYS A 50 4.22 10.54 -10.31
N ASN A 51 5.56 10.53 -10.34
CA ASN A 51 6.41 11.62 -10.85
C ASN A 51 6.15 13.00 -10.20
N ASP A 52 5.71 13.04 -8.94
CA ASP A 52 5.50 14.28 -8.19
C ASP A 52 5.88 14.12 -6.72
N ALA A 53 7.02 14.70 -6.33
CA ALA A 53 7.53 14.61 -4.97
C ALA A 53 6.62 15.31 -3.94
N ASN A 54 5.98 16.42 -4.30
CA ASN A 54 5.13 17.18 -3.38
C ASN A 54 3.83 16.42 -3.08
N ALA A 55 3.18 15.90 -4.12
CA ALA A 55 2.00 15.05 -3.98
C ALA A 55 2.33 13.75 -3.22
N SER A 56 3.46 13.10 -3.54
CA SER A 56 3.90 11.88 -2.85
C SER A 56 4.16 12.11 -1.37
N ASN A 57 4.79 13.24 -1.01
CA ASN A 57 5.04 13.57 0.40
C ASN A 57 3.75 13.67 1.22
N GLY A 58 2.69 14.25 0.63
CA GLY A 58 1.39 14.40 1.28
C GLY A 58 0.65 13.10 1.60
N MET A 59 1.13 11.94 1.14
CA MET A 59 0.50 10.63 1.36
C MET A 59 1.38 9.62 2.12
N TYR A 60 2.66 9.92 2.38
CA TYR A 60 3.59 8.95 2.97
C TYR A 60 3.14 8.43 4.35
N GLU A 61 2.76 9.34 5.25
CA GLU A 61 2.29 8.97 6.60
C GLU A 61 1.06 8.05 6.52
N MET A 62 0.11 8.41 5.65
CA MET A 62 -1.13 7.66 5.47
C MET A 62 -0.86 6.27 4.88
N LEU A 63 0.05 6.12 3.94
CA LEU A 63 0.44 4.82 3.39
C LEU A 63 1.12 3.94 4.45
N SER A 64 1.97 4.52 5.31
CA SER A 64 2.58 3.78 6.42
C SER A 64 1.53 3.26 7.41
N GLU A 65 0.57 4.10 7.81
CA GLU A 65 -0.48 3.71 8.73
C GLU A 65 -1.44 2.68 8.10
N CYS A 66 -1.82 2.86 6.84
CA CYS A 66 -2.65 1.91 6.10
C CYS A 66 -2.01 0.53 6.02
N LEU A 67 -0.72 0.46 5.66
CA LEU A 67 0.03 -0.79 5.58
C LEU A 67 0.06 -1.54 6.93
N LYS A 68 0.29 -0.82 8.04
CA LYS A 68 0.33 -1.40 9.39
C LYS A 68 -1.02 -1.94 9.84
N ARG A 69 -2.11 -1.21 9.59
CA ARG A 69 -3.45 -1.57 10.08
C ARG A 69 -4.18 -2.59 9.21
N ALA A 70 -3.82 -2.70 7.93
CA ALA A 70 -4.45 -3.67 7.03
C ALA A 70 -4.02 -5.13 7.28
N ASP A 71 -2.90 -5.34 7.98
CA ASP A 71 -2.31 -6.66 8.19
C ASP A 71 -2.98 -7.46 9.32
N VAL A 72 -4.27 -7.79 9.12
CA VAL A 72 -5.12 -8.46 10.13
C VAL A 72 -5.34 -9.94 9.86
N GLY A 73 -4.56 -10.54 8.96
CA GLY A 73 -4.60 -11.99 8.72
C GLY A 73 -5.74 -12.51 7.84
N ILE A 74 -6.41 -11.64 7.07
CA ILE A 74 -7.51 -12.01 6.16
C ILE A 74 -7.29 -11.47 4.74
N ASN A 75 -7.92 -12.10 3.75
CA ASN A 75 -7.75 -11.77 2.33
C ASN A 75 -8.01 -10.29 1.99
N ALA A 76 -9.03 -9.67 2.58
CA ALA A 76 -9.31 -8.25 2.36
C ALA A 76 -8.16 -7.35 2.86
N GLY A 77 -7.60 -7.67 4.02
CA GLY A 77 -6.42 -6.99 4.56
C GLY A 77 -5.19 -7.20 3.68
N TYR A 78 -4.93 -8.43 3.26
CA TYR A 78 -3.81 -8.74 2.35
C TYR A 78 -3.91 -8.01 1.00
N ALA A 79 -5.12 -7.84 0.47
CA ALA A 79 -5.33 -7.06 -0.75
C ALA A 79 -4.95 -5.58 -0.54
N ILE A 80 -5.33 -4.98 0.60
CA ILE A 80 -4.97 -3.59 0.94
C ILE A 80 -3.45 -3.46 1.11
N VAL A 81 -2.81 -4.37 1.86
CA VAL A 81 -1.35 -4.40 2.03
C VAL A 81 -0.65 -4.43 0.68
N TYR A 82 -1.10 -5.30 -0.24
CA TYR A 82 -0.51 -5.40 -1.56
C TYR A 82 -0.72 -4.14 -2.42
N GLU A 83 -1.89 -3.52 -2.38
CA GLU A 83 -2.14 -2.26 -3.09
C GLU A 83 -1.28 -1.11 -2.51
N CYS A 84 -1.05 -1.09 -1.19
CA CYS A 84 -0.10 -0.16 -0.57
C CYS A 84 1.33 -0.38 -1.06
N VAL A 85 1.81 -1.63 -1.12
CA VAL A 85 3.14 -1.95 -1.68
C VAL A 85 3.27 -1.43 -3.11
N ARG A 86 2.30 -1.73 -3.97
CA ARG A 86 2.30 -1.24 -5.36
C ARG A 86 2.31 0.28 -5.45
N THR A 87 1.52 0.93 -4.61
CA THR A 87 1.48 2.39 -4.55
C THR A 87 2.82 2.97 -4.14
N ILE A 88 3.46 2.42 -3.11
CA ILE A 88 4.79 2.85 -2.65
C ILE A 88 5.84 2.72 -3.76
N THR A 89 5.76 1.69 -4.60
CA THR A 89 6.70 1.52 -5.73
C THR A 89 6.46 2.47 -6.90
N GLU A 90 5.26 3.05 -7.02
CA GLU A 90 4.89 3.92 -8.15
C GLU A 90 5.06 5.42 -7.86
N ILE A 91 5.00 5.82 -6.58
CA ILE A 91 5.15 7.21 -6.14
C ILE A 91 6.64 7.61 -6.02
N TYR A 92 6.91 8.87 -5.67
CA TYR A 92 8.28 9.31 -5.46
C TYR A 92 8.93 8.50 -4.31
N PRO A 93 10.18 8.02 -4.47
CA PRO A 93 10.76 7.06 -3.53
C PRO A 93 10.89 7.62 -2.11
N ASN A 94 10.50 6.81 -1.12
CA ASN A 94 10.75 7.06 0.29
C ASN A 94 11.39 5.80 0.90
N PRO A 95 12.65 5.85 1.37
CA PRO A 95 13.38 4.67 1.85
C PRO A 95 12.63 3.90 2.94
N THR A 96 12.08 4.59 3.94
CA THR A 96 11.37 3.96 5.05
C THR A 96 10.10 3.21 4.61
N LEU A 97 9.38 3.76 3.63
CA LEU A 97 8.22 3.07 3.05
C LEU A 97 8.63 1.90 2.17
N LEU A 98 9.72 2.03 1.40
CA LEU A 98 10.26 0.95 0.59
C LEU A 98 10.71 -0.23 1.46
N ASP A 99 11.37 0.03 2.59
CA ASP A 99 11.73 -0.99 3.57
C ASP A 99 10.47 -1.68 4.13
N SER A 100 9.47 -0.90 4.54
CA SER A 100 8.19 -1.45 5.04
C SER A 100 7.46 -2.29 3.98
N ALA A 101 7.55 -1.89 2.71
CA ALA A 101 6.97 -2.61 1.59
C ALA A 101 7.73 -3.92 1.30
N ALA A 102 9.06 -3.89 1.36
CA ALA A 102 9.91 -5.07 1.22
C ALA A 102 9.62 -6.09 2.33
N ASP A 103 9.47 -5.64 3.58
CA ASP A 103 9.09 -6.48 4.71
C ASP A 103 7.72 -7.16 4.50
N ALA A 104 6.73 -6.43 3.98
CA ALA A 104 5.42 -6.99 3.67
C ALA A 104 5.51 -8.07 2.58
N ILE A 105 6.29 -7.84 1.52
CA ILE A 105 6.51 -8.81 0.45
C ILE A 105 7.28 -10.04 0.94
N SER A 106 8.30 -9.87 1.78
CA SER A 106 9.04 -10.97 2.40
C SER A 106 8.11 -11.90 3.18
N ARG A 107 7.15 -11.35 3.93
CA ARG A 107 6.12 -12.13 4.64
C ARG A 107 5.16 -12.86 3.69
N PHE A 108 4.79 -12.26 2.57
CA PHE A 108 3.96 -12.91 1.56
C PHE A 108 4.69 -14.11 0.91
N ILE A 109 5.96 -13.96 0.57
CA ILE A 109 6.81 -15.03 0.02
C ILE A 109 6.97 -16.19 1.02
N SER A 110 7.18 -15.85 2.30
CA SER A 110 7.37 -16.84 3.37
C SER A 110 6.06 -17.52 3.82
N SER A 111 4.91 -17.07 3.33
CA SER A 111 3.60 -17.60 3.73
C SER A 111 3.39 -19.04 3.27
N ARG A 112 2.62 -19.82 4.03
CA ARG A 112 2.16 -21.16 3.59
C ARG A 112 1.06 -21.09 2.53
N SER A 113 0.41 -19.94 2.36
CA SER A 113 -0.66 -19.75 1.38
C SER A 113 -0.08 -19.56 -0.02
N HIS A 114 -0.50 -20.40 -0.98
CA HIS A 114 -0.10 -20.26 -2.38
C HIS A 114 -0.48 -18.89 -2.98
N ASN A 115 -1.65 -18.35 -2.60
CA ASN A 115 -2.10 -17.04 -3.07
C ASN A 115 -1.16 -15.92 -2.57
N LEU A 116 -0.74 -16.00 -1.31
CA LEU A 116 0.19 -15.01 -0.75
C LEU A 116 1.59 -15.17 -1.34
N LYS A 117 2.07 -16.40 -1.55
CA LYS A 117 3.34 -16.61 -2.27
C LYS A 117 3.31 -16.00 -3.66
N TYR A 118 2.22 -16.24 -4.41
CA TYR A 118 2.04 -15.66 -5.74
C TYR A 118 2.04 -14.12 -5.71
N MET A 119 1.31 -13.52 -4.76
CA MET A 119 1.31 -12.07 -4.57
C MET A 119 2.70 -11.54 -4.20
N GLY A 120 3.43 -12.24 -3.33
CA GLY A 120 4.79 -11.90 -2.92
C GLY A 120 5.77 -11.90 -4.10
N ILE A 121 5.77 -12.96 -4.90
CA ILE A 121 6.64 -13.06 -6.09
C ILE A 121 6.30 -11.96 -7.11
N THR A 122 5.00 -11.74 -7.38
CA THR A 122 4.55 -10.69 -8.31
C THR A 122 4.94 -9.30 -7.81
N GLY A 123 4.78 -9.03 -6.51
CA GLY A 123 5.16 -7.77 -5.89
C GLY A 123 6.67 -7.54 -5.92
N LEU A 124 7.47 -8.57 -5.64
CA LEU A 124 8.93 -8.50 -5.71
C LEU A 124 9.39 -8.15 -7.13
N ALA A 125 8.84 -8.80 -8.16
CA ALA A 125 9.18 -8.49 -9.55
C ALA A 125 8.93 -7.00 -9.87
N GLY A 126 7.78 -6.45 -9.44
CA GLY A 126 7.46 -5.03 -9.63
C GLY A 126 8.38 -4.07 -8.86
N ILE A 127 8.79 -4.42 -7.63
CA ILE A 127 9.77 -3.64 -6.86
C ILE A 127 11.12 -3.60 -7.59
N VAL A 128 11.60 -4.75 -8.08
CA VAL A 128 12.91 -4.87 -8.74
C VAL A 128 12.95 -4.07 -10.05
N GLU A 129 11.89 -4.13 -10.85
CA GLU A 129 11.77 -3.33 -12.09
C GLU A 129 11.80 -1.82 -11.81
N SER A 130 11.15 -1.39 -10.72
CA SER A 130 11.02 0.03 -10.38
C SER A 130 12.25 0.57 -9.61
N HIS A 131 12.89 -0.28 -8.78
CA HIS A 131 13.96 0.09 -7.85
C HIS A 131 15.02 -1.03 -7.75
N PRO A 132 15.99 -1.09 -8.68
CA PRO A 132 16.99 -2.16 -8.75
C PRO A 132 17.89 -2.27 -7.51
N ALA A 133 18.04 -1.22 -6.71
CA ALA A 133 18.90 -1.20 -5.52
C ALA A 133 18.31 -2.00 -4.33
N CYS A 134 16.99 -2.19 -4.28
CA CYS A 134 16.32 -2.88 -3.17
C CYS A 134 16.42 -4.42 -3.26
N SER A 135 16.95 -4.99 -4.34
CA SER A 135 17.02 -6.45 -4.55
C SER A 135 18.20 -7.13 -3.85
N ALA A 136 19.24 -6.38 -3.47
CA ALA A 136 20.50 -6.94 -3.00
C ALA A 136 20.41 -7.59 -1.61
N ALA A 137 19.43 -7.22 -0.77
CA ALA A 137 19.34 -7.71 0.60
C ALA A 137 18.61 -9.06 0.75
N HIS A 138 17.91 -9.55 -0.29
CA HIS A 138 16.99 -10.70 -0.17
C HIS A 138 17.27 -11.85 -1.14
N GLN A 139 18.40 -11.84 -1.84
CA GLN A 139 18.85 -12.95 -2.71
C GLN A 139 19.59 -14.08 -1.97
N VAL A 140 19.68 -14.01 -0.64
CA VAL A 140 20.33 -15.03 0.20
C VAL A 140 19.32 -15.60 1.20
N ALA A 141 18.51 -16.55 0.74
CA ALA A 141 17.75 -17.47 1.57
C ALA A 141 17.58 -18.80 0.83
#